data_AF-A0A7C1YAA5-F1
#
_entry.id   AF-A0A7C1YAA5-F1
#
_cell.length_a   1.000
_cell.length_b   1.000
_cell.length_c   1.000
_cell.angle_alpha   90.00
_cell.angle_beta   90.00
_cell.angle_gamma   90.00
#
_symmetry.space_group_name_H-M   'P 1'
#
loop_
_entity.id
_entity.type
_entity.pdbx_description
1 polymer ?
#
loop_
_entity_poly.entity_id
_entity_poly.type
_entity_poly.pdbx_seq_one_letter_code
_entity_poly.pdbx_strand_id
1 'polypeptide(L)'
;MELKRLRSIDTSSLKDRVRPRVRSRGIPPALIDHPLLDTDDVAEAQASLRTLLGSVRIEPHPDHVDRFHASANAVMFRDIALAYVDFVAPVRITSLGGPSDQLVLMPLNGSSQVISGYMSTQATTIRA
;
A
#
# COMPACT_ATOMS: atom_id res chain seq x y z
N MET A 1 11.13 0.67 -25.65
CA MET A 1 11.33 2.13 -25.76
C MET A 1 12.48 2.50 -24.81
N GLU A 2 13.67 2.80 -25.32
CA GLU A 2 14.85 3.09 -24.49
C GLU A 2 14.77 4.50 -23.88
N LEU A 3 14.84 4.59 -22.53
CA LEU A 3 14.82 5.82 -21.74
C LEU A 3 16.07 6.72 -21.91
N LYS A 4 17.05 6.33 -22.73
CA LYS A 4 18.34 7.03 -22.90
C LYS A 4 18.25 8.42 -23.54
N ARG A 5 17.07 8.87 -23.99
CA ARG A 5 16.90 10.15 -24.70
C ARG A 5 16.45 11.32 -23.83
N LEU A 6 16.11 11.09 -22.56
CA LEU A 6 15.77 12.16 -21.61
C LEU A 6 17.05 12.58 -20.86
N ARG A 7 17.72 13.62 -21.37
CA ARG A 7 19.05 14.10 -20.90
C ARG A 7 19.09 14.70 -19.48
N SER A 8 18.02 14.56 -18.69
CA SER A 8 17.90 15.16 -17.36
C SER A 8 17.59 14.15 -16.24
N ILE A 9 17.50 12.85 -16.56
CA ILE A 9 17.17 11.82 -15.59
C ILE A 9 18.41 10.95 -15.40
N ASP A 10 18.97 10.96 -14.19
CA ASP A 10 20.02 10.02 -13.81
C ASP A 10 19.40 8.61 -13.77
N THR A 11 19.85 7.76 -14.69
CA THR A 11 19.38 6.39 -14.86
C THR A 11 20.43 5.37 -14.43
N SER A 12 21.52 5.80 -13.77
CA SER A 12 22.63 4.95 -13.38
C SER A 12 22.21 3.82 -12.41
N SER A 13 21.23 4.07 -11.54
CA SER A 13 20.65 3.10 -10.60
C SER A 13 19.58 2.18 -11.21
N LEU A 14 19.15 2.41 -12.46
CA LEU A 14 18.02 1.72 -13.09
C LEU A 14 18.43 0.50 -13.92
N LYS A 15 19.72 0.22 -14.08
CA LYS A 15 20.22 -0.81 -15.01
C LYS A 15 19.69 -2.24 -14.75
N ASP A 16 19.34 -2.55 -13.50
CA ASP A 16 18.77 -3.84 -13.10
C ASP A 16 17.39 -3.72 -12.42
N ARG A 17 16.79 -2.52 -12.42
CA ARG A 17 15.54 -2.21 -11.69
C ARG A 17 14.37 -1.82 -12.59
N VAL A 18 14.37 -2.24 -13.86
CA VAL A 18 13.14 -2.17 -14.67
C VAL A 18 12.22 -3.31 -14.24
N ARG A 19 11.52 -3.11 -13.12
CA ARG A 19 10.48 -4.03 -12.66
C ARG A 19 9.43 -4.12 -13.78
N PRO A 20 8.96 -5.32 -14.16
CA PRO A 20 7.83 -5.45 -15.06
C PRO A 20 6.71 -4.61 -14.49
N ARG A 21 6.08 -3.77 -15.33
CA ARG A 21 4.89 -3.02 -14.95
C ARG A 21 3.80 -4.05 -14.66
N VAL A 22 3.75 -4.55 -13.42
CA VAL A 22 2.69 -5.43 -12.95
C VAL A 22 1.46 -4.59 -13.15
N ARG A 23 0.61 -5.00 -14.09
CA ARG A 23 -0.67 -4.32 -14.29
C ARG A 23 -1.34 -4.35 -12.93
N SER A 24 -1.51 -3.17 -12.37
CA SER A 24 -2.27 -2.93 -11.18
C SER A 24 -3.57 -3.73 -11.27
N ARG A 25 -3.67 -4.80 -10.48
CA ARG A 25 -4.77 -5.76 -10.61
C ARG A 25 -6.01 -5.13 -9.98
N GLY A 26 -6.71 -4.30 -10.74
CA GLY A 26 -7.94 -3.66 -10.28
C GLY A 26 -7.73 -2.42 -9.41
N ILE A 27 -6.70 -1.60 -9.69
CA ILE A 27 -6.74 -0.21 -9.20
C ILE A 27 -8.02 0.44 -9.72
N PRO A 28 -8.84 1.04 -8.83
CA PRO A 28 -10.02 1.78 -9.26
C PRO A 28 -9.64 2.85 -10.29
N PRO A 29 -10.37 3.00 -11.41
CA PRO A 29 -10.03 3.97 -12.46
C PRO A 29 -9.82 5.40 -11.94
N ALA A 30 -10.55 5.78 -10.89
CA ALA A 30 -10.43 7.09 -10.24
C ALA A 30 -9.09 7.33 -9.51
N LEU A 31 -8.28 6.28 -9.28
CA LEU A 31 -7.01 6.37 -8.56
C LEU A 31 -5.79 6.13 -9.47
N ILE A 32 -5.98 5.78 -10.75
CA ILE A 32 -4.91 5.31 -11.63
C ILE A 32 -3.80 6.34 -11.86
N ASP A 33 -4.15 7.63 -11.85
CA ASP A 33 -3.24 8.75 -12.06
C ASP A 33 -2.76 9.38 -10.74
N HIS A 34 -3.00 8.69 -9.61
CA HIS A 34 -2.67 9.17 -8.27
C HIS A 34 -1.74 8.21 -7.51
N PRO A 35 -0.54 7.89 -8.05
CA PRO A 35 0.41 7.05 -7.36
C PRO A 35 0.94 7.75 -6.10
N LEU A 36 0.96 7.02 -4.99
CA LEU A 36 1.54 7.48 -3.72
C LEU A 36 2.92 6.84 -3.49
N LEU A 37 3.04 5.53 -3.67
CA LEU A 37 4.27 4.78 -3.43
C LEU A 37 4.34 3.50 -4.28
N ASP A 38 5.55 3.05 -4.54
CA ASP A 38 5.88 1.74 -5.14
C ASP A 38 7.29 1.35 -4.67
N THR A 39 7.38 0.54 -3.60
CA THR A 39 8.65 0.32 -2.89
C THR A 39 8.76 -1.08 -2.26
N ASP A 40 10.00 -1.54 -2.15
CA ASP A 40 10.40 -2.74 -1.40
C ASP A 40 10.94 -2.37 0.01
N ASP A 41 10.97 -1.08 0.36
CA ASP A 41 11.42 -0.59 1.67
C ASP A 41 10.24 -0.41 2.64
N VAL A 42 10.27 -1.18 3.73
CA VAL A 42 9.24 -1.15 4.78
C VAL A 42 9.17 0.21 5.46
N ALA A 43 10.31 0.87 5.68
CA ALA A 43 10.35 2.17 6.35
C ALA A 43 9.75 3.27 5.47
N GLU A 44 10.01 3.22 4.16
CA GLU A 44 9.42 4.15 3.19
C GLU A 44 7.90 3.94 3.07
N ALA A 45 7.46 2.69 2.98
CA ALA A 45 6.03 2.36 2.97
C ALA A 45 5.35 2.81 4.28
N GLN A 46 6.00 2.61 5.43
CA GLN A 46 5.52 3.02 6.74
C GLN A 46 5.36 4.54 6.85
N ALA A 47 6.33 5.32 6.37
CA ALA A 47 6.27 6.78 6.41
C ALA A 47 5.13 7.32 5.52
N SER A 48 5.01 6.77 4.31
CA SER A 48 4.00 7.17 3.34
C SER A 48 2.58 6.84 3.81
N LEU A 49 2.35 5.60 4.26
CA LEU A 49 1.03 5.17 4.73
C LEU A 49 0.63 5.83 6.05
N ARG A 50 1.59 6.14 6.95
CA ARG A 50 1.30 6.92 8.16
C ARG A 50 0.87 8.35 7.85
N THR A 51 1.38 8.93 6.78
CA THR A 51 0.96 10.27 6.35
C THR A 51 -0.48 10.26 5.83
N LEU A 52 -0.88 9.17 5.18
CA LEU A 52 -2.21 9.04 4.58
C LEU A 52 -3.28 8.53 5.55
N LEU A 53 -2.97 7.48 6.32
CA LEU A 53 -3.91 6.75 7.17
C LEU A 53 -3.83 7.19 8.64
N GLY A 54 -3.04 8.22 8.95
CA GLY A 54 -2.79 8.68 10.30
C GLY A 54 -1.88 7.74 11.09
N SER A 55 -2.11 7.61 12.39
CA SER A 55 -1.26 6.86 13.33
C SER A 55 -1.34 5.34 13.12
N VAL A 56 -0.83 4.83 12.00
CA VAL A 56 -0.74 3.40 11.70
C VAL A 56 0.70 2.89 11.75
N ARG A 57 0.86 1.64 12.15
CA ARG A 57 2.10 0.86 11.99
C ARG A 57 1.86 -0.29 11.02
N ILE A 58 2.80 -0.52 10.09
CA ILE A 58 2.80 -1.66 9.19
C ILE A 58 3.96 -2.59 9.55
N GLU A 59 3.68 -3.89 9.63
CA GLU A 59 4.64 -4.93 9.97
C GLU A 59 4.45 -6.10 9.01
N PRO A 60 5.34 -6.31 8.04
CA PRO A 60 5.31 -7.50 7.20
C PRO A 60 5.48 -8.76 8.05
N HIS A 61 4.88 -9.85 7.60
CA HIS A 61 5.04 -11.14 8.26
C HIS A 61 6.54 -11.55 8.24
N PRO A 62 7.13 -11.95 9.38
CA PRO A 62 8.57 -12.25 9.47
C PRO A 62 9.06 -13.24 8.40
N ASP A 63 8.28 -14.29 8.14
CA ASP A 63 8.60 -15.33 7.14
C ASP A 63 8.51 -14.87 5.67
N HIS A 64 8.08 -13.64 5.42
CA HIS A 64 7.86 -13.09 4.09
C HIS A 64 8.47 -11.69 3.90
N VAL A 65 9.31 -11.23 4.82
CA VAL A 65 9.97 -9.91 4.77
C VAL A 65 10.81 -9.76 3.50
N ASP A 66 11.47 -10.82 3.06
CA ASP A 66 12.28 -10.87 1.82
C ASP A 66 11.46 -10.63 0.55
N ARG A 67 10.15 -10.82 0.62
CA ARG A 67 9.19 -10.62 -0.48
C ARG A 67 8.33 -9.37 -0.28
N PHE A 68 8.67 -8.54 0.70
CA PHE A 68 7.93 -7.32 0.94
C PHE A 68 7.98 -6.42 -0.30
N HIS A 69 6.80 -5.99 -0.71
CA HIS A 69 6.60 -5.00 -1.74
C HIS A 69 5.25 -4.35 -1.46
N ALA A 70 5.24 -3.02 -1.45
CA ALA A 70 4.04 -2.23 -1.28
C ALA A 70 3.89 -1.29 -2.48
N SER A 71 2.68 -1.22 -3.01
CA SER A 71 2.29 -0.16 -3.94
C SER A 71 0.99 0.47 -3.47
N ALA A 72 0.87 1.80 -3.62
CA ALA A 72 -0.35 2.49 -3.26
C ALA A 72 -0.68 3.62 -4.22
N ASN A 73 -1.98 3.81 -4.43
CA ASN A 73 -2.54 4.96 -5.13
C ASN A 73 -3.56 5.60 -4.21
N ALA A 74 -3.49 6.92 -4.05
CA ALA A 74 -4.26 7.60 -3.04
C ALA A 74 -4.64 9.01 -3.44
N VAL A 75 -5.81 9.42 -2.97
CA VAL A 75 -6.29 10.80 -3.04
C VAL A 75 -6.70 11.25 -1.65
N MET A 76 -6.49 12.53 -1.38
CA MET A 76 -6.91 13.15 -0.14
C MET A 76 -7.90 14.26 -0.47
N PHE A 77 -9.11 14.13 0.05
CA PHE A 77 -10.10 15.18 0.12
C PHE A 77 -10.00 15.88 1.48
N ARG A 78 -10.76 16.95 1.69
CA ARG A 78 -10.69 17.78 2.91
C ARG A 78 -10.78 16.94 4.20
N ASP A 79 -11.69 15.97 4.23
CA ASP A 79 -12.00 15.20 5.45
C ASP A 79 -11.84 13.68 5.25
N ILE A 80 -11.39 13.23 4.06
CA ILE A 80 -11.33 11.80 3.72
C ILE A 80 -10.05 11.52 2.92
N ALA A 81 -9.25 10.58 3.41
CA ALA A 81 -8.20 9.94 2.63
C ALA A 81 -8.73 8.63 2.04
N LEU A 82 -8.57 8.45 0.73
CA LEU A 82 -8.89 7.19 0.06
C LEU A 82 -7.61 6.59 -0.51
N ALA A 83 -7.37 5.32 -0.20
CA ALA A 83 -6.18 4.60 -0.62
C ALA A 83 -6.55 3.25 -1.24
N TYR A 84 -5.97 2.93 -2.38
CA TYR A 84 -5.79 1.56 -2.83
C TYR A 84 -4.37 1.14 -2.49
N VAL A 85 -4.22 0.13 -1.63
CA VAL A 85 -2.91 -0.38 -1.19
C VAL A 85 -2.81 -1.86 -1.55
N ASP A 86 -1.74 -2.24 -2.23
CA ASP A 86 -1.42 -3.62 -2.57
C ASP A 86 -0.12 -4.03 -1.88
N PHE A 87 -0.18 -5.13 -1.13
CA PHE A 87 0.97 -5.73 -0.48
C PHE A 87 1.19 -7.13 -1.06
N VAL A 88 2.42 -7.41 -1.51
CA VAL A 88 2.76 -8.74 -2.03
C VAL A 88 2.90 -9.77 -0.91
N ALA A 89 3.43 -9.36 0.24
CA ALA A 89 3.56 -10.18 1.44
C ALA A 89 2.39 -9.91 2.41
N PRO A 90 2.01 -10.87 3.27
CA PRO A 90 1.08 -10.61 4.36
C PRO A 90 1.63 -9.52 5.28
N VAL A 91 0.79 -8.53 5.62
CA VAL A 91 1.16 -7.38 6.45
C VAL A 91 0.14 -7.24 7.58
N ARG A 92 0.65 -7.00 8.80
CA ARG A 92 -0.14 -6.55 9.93
C ARG A 92 -0.19 -5.02 9.90
N ILE A 93 -1.38 -4.46 9.93
CA ILE A 93 -1.60 -3.02 10.12
C ILE A 93 -2.15 -2.82 11.53
N THR A 94 -1.47 -2.00 12.32
CA THR A 94 -1.87 -1.66 13.67
C THR A 94 -2.21 -0.18 13.74
N SER A 95 -3.47 0.15 14.03
CA SER A 95 -3.83 1.52 14.40
C SER A 95 -3.36 1.79 15.83
N LEU A 96 -2.60 2.87 16.02
CA LEU A 96 -2.06 3.28 17.32
C LEU A 96 -3.02 4.20 18.08
N GLY A 97 -4.22 4.44 17.55
CA GLY A 97 -5.21 5.36 18.10
C GLY A 97 -4.93 6.83 17.73
N GLY A 98 -6.01 7.57 17.50
CA GLY A 98 -6.05 9.00 17.17
C GLY A 98 -7.51 9.49 17.28
N PRO A 99 -7.76 10.80 17.45
CA PRO A 99 -9.12 11.31 17.65
C PRO A 99 -9.98 11.09 16.40
N SER A 100 -11.23 10.63 16.59
CA SER A 100 -12.35 10.58 15.63
C SER A 100 -12.16 9.95 14.24
N ASP A 101 -10.97 9.48 13.88
CA ASP A 101 -10.70 8.90 12.56
C ASP A 101 -11.26 7.48 12.45
N GLN A 102 -12.27 7.31 11.61
CA GLN A 102 -12.77 5.98 11.24
C GLN A 102 -11.88 5.40 10.15
N LEU A 103 -11.10 4.38 10.48
CA LEU A 103 -10.35 3.61 9.49
C LEU A 103 -11.22 2.47 8.96
N VAL A 104 -11.59 2.55 7.68
CA VAL A 104 -12.30 1.48 6.97
C VAL A 104 -11.30 0.69 6.12
N LEU A 105 -11.15 -0.60 6.42
CA LEU A 105 -10.31 -1.51 5.65
C LEU A 105 -11.18 -2.50 4.89
N MET A 106 -11.08 -2.50 3.56
CA MET A 106 -11.79 -3.42 2.68
C MET A 106 -10.79 -4.30 1.94
N PRO A 107 -10.62 -5.58 2.30
CA PRO A 107 -9.76 -6.48 1.54
C PRO A 107 -10.35 -6.70 0.15
N LEU A 108 -9.55 -6.45 -0.89
CA LEU A 108 -9.94 -6.69 -2.29
C LEU A 108 -9.47 -8.05 -2.81
N ASN A 109 -8.57 -8.69 -2.07
CA ASN A 109 -8.16 -10.07 -2.25
C ASN A 109 -7.80 -10.67 -0.89
N GLY A 110 -7.72 -12.00 -0.82
CA GLY A 110 -7.34 -12.73 0.39
C GLY A 110 -8.32 -12.54 1.55
N SER A 111 -7.78 -12.45 2.76
CA SER A 111 -8.53 -12.25 3.99
C SER A 111 -7.79 -11.27 4.91
N SER A 112 -8.55 -10.44 5.60
CA SER A 112 -8.04 -9.59 6.67
C SER A 112 -8.66 -10.00 8.00
N GLN A 113 -7.86 -10.04 9.06
CA GLN A 113 -8.35 -10.21 10.42
C GLN A 113 -8.17 -8.90 11.17
N VAL A 114 -9.26 -8.38 11.70
CA VAL A 114 -9.28 -7.20 12.55
C VAL A 114 -9.39 -7.66 14.00
N ILE A 115 -8.56 -7.09 14.86
CA ILE A 115 -8.57 -7.34 16.31
C ILE A 115 -8.74 -5.98 16.98
N SER A 116 -9.80 -5.82 17.77
CA SER A 116 -10.12 -4.61 18.54
C SER A 116 -10.51 -4.99 19.96
N GLY A 117 -9.60 -4.77 20.91
CA GLY A 117 -9.75 -5.24 22.29
C GLY A 117 -9.97 -6.77 22.32
N TYR A 118 -11.10 -7.19 22.87
CA TYR A 118 -11.48 -8.61 22.93
C TYR A 118 -12.26 -9.10 21.70
N MET A 119 -12.56 -8.22 20.75
CA MET A 119 -13.31 -8.56 19.54
C MET A 119 -12.33 -8.92 18.42
N SER A 120 -12.56 -10.04 17.76
CA SER A 120 -11.92 -10.37 16.49
C SER A 120 -12.99 -10.51 15.41
N THR A 121 -12.75 -9.88 14.28
CA THR A 121 -13.63 -9.95 13.11
C THR A 121 -12.78 -10.23 11.89
N GLN A 122 -13.16 -11.23 11.10
CA GLN A 122 -12.50 -11.53 9.85
C GLN A 122 -13.30 -10.92 8.71
N ALA A 123 -12.63 -10.13 7.87
CA ALA A 123 -13.15 -9.65 6.60
C ALA A 123 -12.57 -10.53 5.48
N THR A 124 -13.44 -11.11 4.67
CA THR A 124 -13.04 -11.89 3.49
C THR A 124 -13.73 -11.31 2.27
N THR A 125 -13.08 -11.40 1.11
CA THR A 125 -13.76 -11.10 -0.15
C THR A 125 -14.87 -12.12 -0.38
N ILE A 126 -16.10 -11.66 -0.58
CA ILE A 126 -17.18 -12.52 -1.05
C ILE A 126 -16.85 -12.91 -2.49
N ARG A 127 -16.68 -14.20 -2.76
CA ARG A 127 -16.63 -14.71 -4.14
C ARG A 127 -18.06 -14.64 -4.69
N ALA A 128 -18.26 -13.83 -5.72
CA ALA A 128 -19.49 -13.84 -6.51
C ALA A 128 -19.56 -15.11 -7.39
#